data_AF-A0A9P3N7T2-F1
#
_entry.id   AF-A0A9P3N7T2-F1
#
_cell.length_a   1.000
_cell.length_b   1.000
_cell.length_c   1.000
_cell.angle_alpha   90.00
_cell.angle_beta   90.00
_cell.angle_gamma   90.00
#
_symmetry.space_group_name_H-M   'P 1'
#
loop_
_entity.id
_entity.type
_entity.pdbx_description
1 polymer ?
#
loop_
_entity_poly.entity_id
_entity_poly.type
_entity_poly.pdbx_seq_one_letter_code
_entity_poly.pdbx_strand_id
1 'polypeptide(L)' 'MERTQQEYPNENLKSVPPRELNRPTISITSLKGTLTVTRTVTNVADSASTYSAKIQKPNGVEVTVKPSSFTCWFKVAHEK' A
#
# COMPACT_ATOMS: atom_id res chain seq x y z
N MET A 1 -11.91 27.09 27.98
CA MET A 1 -12.50 27.02 26.62
C MET A 1 -12.10 25.67 26.04
N GLU A 2 -12.83 24.61 26.40
CA GLU A 2 -12.58 23.27 25.86
C GLU A 2 -13.04 23.24 24.40
N ARG A 3 -12.13 22.83 23.52
CA ARG A 3 -12.49 22.48 22.14
C ARG A 3 -13.21 21.15 22.21
N THR A 4 -14.53 21.19 22.11
CA THR A 4 -15.37 20.02 21.83
C THR A 4 -14.86 19.38 20.54
N GLN A 5 -14.33 18.17 20.64
CA GLN A 5 -14.08 17.33 19.47
C GLN A 5 -15.45 16.99 18.87
N GLN A 6 -15.67 17.39 17.63
CA GLN A 6 -16.90 17.13 16.91
C GLN A 6 -16.97 15.62 16.60
N GLU A 7 -17.90 14.93 17.26
CA GLU A 7 -18.15 13.50 17.09
C GLU A 7 -18.88 13.27 15.74
N TYR A 8 -18.21 12.60 14.80
CA TYR A 8 -18.80 12.26 13.51
C TYR A 8 -19.69 11.01 13.66
N PRO A 9 -20.92 11.02 13.12
CA PRO A 9 -21.85 9.90 13.29
C PRO A 9 -21.31 8.62 12.65
N ASN A 10 -21.48 7.54 13.40
CA ASN A 10 -21.00 6.18 13.24
C ASN A 10 -21.74 5.42 12.12
N GLU A 11 -21.41 5.73 10.87
CA GLU A 11 -21.82 4.93 9.72
C GLU A 11 -20.95 3.69 9.57
N ASN A 12 -21.26 2.59 10.28
CA ASN A 12 -20.84 1.21 9.97
C ASN A 12 -19.44 1.09 9.30
N LEU A 13 -18.43 1.72 9.90
CA LEU A 13 -17.08 1.78 9.34
C LEU A 13 -16.43 0.43 9.58
N LYS A 14 -16.48 -0.45 8.58
CA LYS A 14 -15.62 -1.64 8.57
C LYS A 14 -14.18 -1.18 8.75
N SER A 15 -13.59 -1.51 9.88
CA SER A 15 -12.17 -1.23 10.15
C SER A 15 -11.35 -1.86 9.03
N VAL A 16 -10.64 -1.03 8.26
CA VAL A 16 -9.67 -1.52 7.27
C VAL A 16 -8.57 -2.24 8.04
N PRO A 17 -8.30 -3.53 7.78
CA PRO A 17 -7.28 -4.25 8.50
C PRO A 17 -5.92 -3.61 8.23
N PRO A 18 -5.00 -3.54 9.21
CA PRO A 18 -3.71 -2.85 9.05
C PRO A 18 -2.90 -3.28 7.82
N ARG A 19 -3.00 -4.56 7.44
CA ARG A 19 -2.32 -5.11 6.25
C ARG A 19 -2.79 -4.50 4.93
N GLU A 20 -4.00 -3.94 4.86
CA GLU A 20 -4.56 -3.32 3.66
C GLU A 20 -4.22 -1.82 3.53
N LEU A 21 -3.64 -1.22 4.57
CA LEU A 21 -3.16 0.16 4.50
C LEU A 21 -1.99 0.27 3.53
N ASN A 22 -1.98 1.33 2.71
CA ASN A 22 -0.89 1.60 1.77
C ASN A 22 0.37 2.16 2.46
N ARG A 23 0.95 1.39 3.39
CA ARG A 23 2.16 1.72 4.13
C ARG A 23 3.41 1.24 3.37
N PRO A 24 4.55 1.94 3.50
CA PRO A 24 5.82 1.57 2.85
C PRO A 24 6.50 0.35 3.51
N THR A 25 5.89 -0.22 4.55
CA THR A 25 6.37 -1.40 5.26
C THR A 25 5.32 -2.50 5.27
N ILE A 26 5.79 -3.74 5.30
CA ILE A 26 4.95 -4.94 5.45
C ILE A 26 5.49 -5.71 6.65
N SER A 27 4.63 -5.94 7.64
CA SER A 27 4.95 -6.75 8.82
C SER A 27 3.89 -7.84 8.95
N ILE A 28 4.34 -9.09 8.99
CA ILE A 28 3.48 -10.26 9.12
C ILE A 28 4.05 -11.10 10.26
N THR A 29 3.28 -11.24 11.32
CA THR A 29 3.60 -12.15 12.44
C THR A 29 2.89 -13.48 12.22
N SER A 30 3.58 -14.60 12.48
CA SER A 30 2.98 -15.94 12.48
C SER A 30 2.23 -16.27 11.18
N LEU A 31 2.90 -16.14 10.04
CA LEU A 31 2.33 -16.50 8.73
C LEU A 31 1.89 -17.97 8.73
N LYS A 32 0.60 -18.21 8.56
CA LYS A 32 0.01 -19.54 8.37
C LYS A 32 -0.52 -19.63 6.93
N GLY A 33 0.09 -20.50 6.12
CA GLY A 33 -0.26 -20.62 4.71
C GLY A 33 0.20 -19.42 3.88
N THR A 34 -0.66 -18.93 2.99
CA THR A 34 -0.35 -17.86 2.03
C THR A 34 -1.14 -16.60 2.34
N LEU A 35 -0.49 -15.44 2.31
CA LEU A 35 -1.12 -14.14 2.49
C LEU A 35 -0.78 -13.21 1.32
N THR A 36 -1.80 -12.62 0.70
CA THR A 36 -1.63 -11.58 -0.33
C THR A 36 -1.87 -10.21 0.28
N VAL A 37 -0.99 -9.26 -0.05
CA VAL A 37 -1.04 -7.86 0.37
C VAL A 37 -0.97 -6.97 -0.86
N THR A 38 -1.90 -6.01 -0.98
CA THR A 38 -1.99 -5.10 -2.12
C THR A 38 -1.48 -3.72 -1.73
N ARG A 39 -0.68 -3.10 -2.61
CA ARG A 39 -0.18 -1.73 -2.45
C ARG A 39 -0.37 -0.95 -3.74
N THR A 40 -0.55 0.36 -3.59
CA THR A 40 -0.65 1.29 -4.70
C THR A 40 0.53 2.24 -4.63
N VAL A 41 1.31 2.30 -5.70
CA VAL A 41 2.40 3.25 -5.82
C VAL A 41 2.00 4.37 -6.76
N THR A 42 2.55 5.56 -6.56
CA THR A 42 2.40 6.70 -7.47
C THR A 42 3.78 7.12 -7.91
N ASN A 43 4.00 7.22 -9.22
CA ASN A 43 5.19 7.86 -9.75
C ASN A 43 5.08 9.37 -9.52
N VAL A 44 6.13 9.93 -8.92
CA VAL A 44 6.23 11.36 -8.59
C VAL A 44 7.16 12.12 -9.52
N ALA A 45 7.73 11.45 -10.53
CA ALA A 45 8.52 12.06 -11.58
C ALA A 45 7.64 12.48 -12.77
N ASP A 46 8.15 13.43 -13.56
CA ASP A 46 7.46 14.01 -14.73
C ASP A 46 7.58 13.15 -16.00
N SER A 47 8.12 11.93 -15.87
CA SER A 47 8.27 10.98 -16.97
C SER A 47 7.82 9.59 -16.56
N ALA A 48 7.31 8.82 -17.53
CA ALA A 48 6.97 7.42 -17.30
C ALA A 48 8.25 6.62 -16.99
N SER A 49 8.16 5.73 -16.01
CA SER A 49 9.28 4.90 -15.58
C SER A 49 8.82 3.47 -15.33
N THR A 50 9.67 2.50 -15.70
CA THR A 50 9.45 1.08 -15.45
C THR A 50 10.26 0.64 -14.25
N TYR A 51 9.59 0.00 -13.30
CA TYR A 51 10.18 -0.48 -12.06
C TYR A 51 10.12 -2.00 -12.02
N SER A 52 11.18 -2.64 -11.53
CA SER A 52 11.22 -4.08 -11.30
C SER A 52 11.40 -4.38 -9.82
N ALA A 53 10.54 -5.24 -9.28
CA ALA A 53 10.59 -5.67 -7.90
C ALA A 53 11.79 -6.60 -7.68
N LYS A 54 12.65 -6.24 -6.72
CA LYS A 54 13.72 -7.09 -6.22
C LYS A 54 13.36 -7.61 -4.84
N ILE A 55 13.55 -8.91 -4.61
CA ILE A 55 13.13 -9.58 -3.39
C ILE A 55 14.37 -10.10 -2.65
N GLN A 56 14.51 -9.72 -1.39
CA GLN A 56 15.36 -10.40 -0.43
C GLN A 56 14.44 -11.06 0.59
N LYS A 57 14.19 -12.36 0.42
CA LYS A 57 13.20 -13.07 1.21
C LYS A 57 13.71 -13.41 2.62
N PRO A 58 12.86 -13.35 3.65
CA PRO A 58 13.17 -13.91 4.96
C PRO A 58 13.35 -15.43 4.90
N ASN A 59 14.14 -15.99 5.81
CA ASN A 59 14.32 -17.44 5.92
C ASN A 59 12.99 -18.14 6.23
N GLY A 60 12.72 -19.26 5.56
CA GLY A 60 11.53 -20.08 5.78
C GLY A 60 10.23 -19.54 5.20
N VAL A 61 10.27 -18.44 4.42
CA VAL A 61 9.10 -17.86 3.75
C VAL A 61 9.40 -17.64 2.28
N GLU A 62 8.43 -17.98 1.41
CA GLU A 62 8.48 -17.62 0.00
C GLU A 62 7.76 -16.29 -0.24
N VAL A 63 8.36 -15.41 -1.06
CA VAL A 63 7.82 -14.09 -1.34
C VAL A 63 7.75 -13.91 -2.86
N THR A 64 6.57 -13.55 -3.35
CA THR A 64 6.35 -13.24 -4.77
C THR A 64 5.65 -11.89 -4.90
N VAL A 65 5.98 -11.13 -5.95
CA VAL A 65 5.35 -9.85 -6.27
C VAL A 65 4.73 -9.96 -7.66
N LYS A 66 3.45 -9.57 -7.78
CA LYS A 66 2.73 -9.55 -9.05
C LYS A 66 2.05 -8.20 -9.25
N PRO A 67 2.33 -7.48 -10.35
CA PRO A 67 3.37 -7.76 -11.34
C PRO A 67 4.79 -7.53 -10.78
N SER A 68 5.78 -8.33 -11.21
CA SER A 68 7.18 -8.16 -10.80
C SER A 68 7.90 -7.04 -11.57
N SER A 69 7.36 -6.60 -12.70
CA SER A 69 7.79 -5.41 -13.43
C SER A 69 6.57 -4.63 -13.90
N PHE A 70 6.55 -3.32 -13.69
CA PHE A 70 5.42 -2.47 -14.07
C PHE A 70 5.87 -1.07 -14.45
N THR A 71 5.17 -0.47 -15.41
CA THR A 71 5.36 0.92 -15.81
C THR A 71 4.38 1.79 -15.02
N CYS A 72 4.90 2.83 -14.39
CA CYS A 72 4.09 3.86 -13.77
C CYS A 72 4.21 5.14 -14.60
N TRP A 73 3.08 5.56 -15.15
CA TRP A 73 2.96 6.78 -15.93
C TRP A 73 3.10 7.99 -15.01
N PHE A 74 3.67 9.09 -15.53
CA PHE A 74 3.64 10.35 -14.80
C PHE A 74 2.19 10.81 -14.69
N LYS A 75 1.81 11.33 -13.51
CA LYS A 75 0.49 11.95 -13.37
C LYS A 75 0.55 13.33 -13.99
N VAL A 76 -0.17 13.52 -15.10
CA VAL A 76 -0.53 14.87 -15.54
C VAL A 76 -1.45 15.43 -14.46
N ALA A 77 -0.98 16.43 -13.71
CA ALA A 77 -1.89 17.21 -12.88
C ALA A 77 -2.85 17.93 -13.82
N HIS A 78 -4.16 17.75 -13.61
CA HIS A 78 -5.12 18.72 -14.14
C HIS A 78 -4.89 20.02 -13.36
N GLU A 79 -4.19 20.97 -13.99
CA GLU A 79 -4.24 22.37 -13.61
C GLU A 79 -5.72 22.81 -13.64
N LYS A 80 -6.19 23.44 -12.56
CA LYS A 80 -7.49 24.12 -12.53
C LYS A 80 -7.36 25.52 -13.10
#